data_AF-A0A0S8FXH6-F1
#
_entry.id   AF-A0A0S8FXH6-F1
#
_cell.length_a   1.000
_cell.length_b   1.000
_cell.length_c   1.000
_cell.angle_alpha   90.00
_cell.angle_beta   90.00
_cell.angle_gamma   90.00
#
_symmetry.space_group_name_H-M   'P 1'
#
loop_
_entity.id
_entity.type
_entity.pdbx_description
1 polymer ?
#
loop_
_entity_poly.entity_id
_entity_poly.type
_entity_poly.pdbx_seq_one_letter_code
_entity_poly.pdbx_strand_id
1 'polypeptide(L)'
;GLQVNDFLLRVGVVEVTDNDWGDDFAEVYRDSVGDSITVVYQRGGLEISKSVSVGTRTTYEHKLSPAADASTSQLELRRSILEGKRPEPGG
;
A
#
# COMPACT_ATOMS: atom_id res chain seq x y z
N GLY A 1 17.46 -6.51 4.17
CA GLY A 1 16.42 -5.66 4.78
C GLY A 1 15.07 -6.31 4.55
N LEU A 2 13.99 -5.56 4.76
CA LEU A 2 12.68 -5.89 4.18
C LEU A 2 12.84 -6.05 2.65
N GLN A 3 12.10 -6.97 2.06
CA GLN A 3 12.10 -7.30 0.65
C GLN A 3 10.68 -7.30 0.11
N VAL A 4 10.56 -7.19 -1.22
CA VAL A 4 9.28 -7.39 -1.90
C VAL A 4 8.75 -8.80 -1.59
N ASN A 5 7.45 -8.90 -1.33
CA ASN A 5 6.73 -10.12 -0.90
C ASN A 5 7.00 -10.59 0.55
N ASP A 6 7.66 -9.79 1.38
CA ASP A 6 7.58 -10.00 2.83
C ASP A 6 6.17 -9.63 3.31
N PHE A 7 5.57 -10.48 4.15
CA PHE A 7 4.28 -10.21 4.77
C PHE A 7 4.51 -9.53 6.12
N LEU A 8 4.14 -8.26 6.24
CA LEU A 8 4.25 -7.55 7.51
C LEU A 8 3.23 -8.10 8.50
N LEU A 9 3.67 -8.35 9.73
CA LEU A 9 2.81 -8.82 10.83
C LEU A 9 2.64 -7.73 11.90
N ARG A 10 3.73 -7.05 12.27
CA ARG A 10 3.72 -5.96 13.25
C ARG A 10 4.79 -4.91 12.94
N VAL A 11 4.46 -3.64 13.17
CA VAL A 11 5.38 -2.49 13.05
C VAL A 11 5.41 -1.74 14.37
N GLY A 12 6.49 -1.93 15.13
CA GLY A 12 6.59 -1.42 16.50
C GLY A 12 5.54 -2.06 17.41
N VAL A 13 4.58 -1.25 17.86
CA VAL A 13 3.43 -1.67 18.69
C VAL A 13 2.15 -1.86 17.87
N VAL A 14 2.17 -1.53 16.58
CA VAL A 14 1.00 -1.57 15.69
C VAL A 14 0.96 -2.90 14.95
N GLU A 15 -0.08 -3.69 15.19
CA GLU A 15 -0.35 -4.93 14.44
C GLU A 15 -0.80 -4.58 13.01
N VAL A 16 -0.35 -5.36 12.03
CA VAL A 16 -0.67 -5.12 10.62
C VAL A 16 -1.91 -5.91 10.24
N THR A 17 -3.05 -5.23 10.28
CA THR A 17 -4.35 -5.73 9.81
C THR A 17 -4.66 -5.22 8.41
N ASP A 18 -5.54 -5.92 7.66
CA ASP A 18 -5.84 -5.57 6.26
C ASP A 18 -6.47 -4.17 6.08
N ASN A 19 -7.13 -3.64 7.11
CA ASN A 19 -7.65 -2.29 7.12
C ASN A 19 -6.87 -1.44 8.13
N ASP A 20 -6.41 -0.27 7.67
CA ASP A 20 -6.09 0.92 8.46
C ASP A 20 -4.85 0.95 9.36
N TRP A 21 -4.03 -0.11 9.41
CA TRP A 21 -2.79 -0.12 10.22
C TRP A 21 -1.82 1.03 9.91
N GLY A 22 -1.85 1.54 8.66
CA GLY A 22 -1.01 2.67 8.24
C GLY A 22 -1.39 3.99 8.90
N ASP A 23 -2.68 4.18 9.19
CA ASP A 23 -3.17 5.36 9.89
C ASP A 23 -2.86 5.27 11.39
N ASP A 24 -3.04 4.09 11.98
CA ASP A 24 -2.62 3.81 13.37
C ASP A 24 -1.12 4.03 13.57
N PHE A 25 -0.30 3.54 12.63
CA PHE A 25 1.14 3.80 12.65
C PHE A 25 1.45 5.30 12.58
N ALA A 26 0.77 6.04 11.70
CA ALA A 26 0.98 7.48 11.54
C ALA A 26 0.52 8.27 12.77
N GLU A 27 -0.49 7.81 13.50
CA GLU A 27 -0.92 8.40 14.76
C GLU A 27 0.10 8.13 15.87
N VAL A 28 0.51 6.87 16.04
CA VAL A 28 1.40 6.46 17.14
C VAL A 28 2.82 7.01 16.98
N TYR A 29 3.35 7.05 15.75
CA TYR A 29 4.76 7.40 15.49
C TYR A 29 4.96 8.77 14.83
N ARG A 30 3.96 9.65 14.87
CA ARG A 30 3.97 10.96 14.20
C ARG A 30 5.24 11.78 14.49
N ASP A 31 5.67 11.78 15.75
CA ASP A 31 6.77 12.60 16.25
C ASP A 31 8.04 11.78 16.56
N SER A 32 8.10 10.53 16.09
CA SER A 32 9.16 9.55 16.39
C SER A 32 10.17 9.37 15.26
N VAL A 33 10.28 10.33 14.32
CA VAL A 33 11.24 10.23 13.21
C VAL A 33 12.67 10.06 13.75
N GLY A 34 13.36 9.01 13.30
CA GLY A 34 14.70 8.61 13.75
C GLY A 34 14.71 7.53 14.81
N ASP A 35 13.60 7.32 15.55
CA ASP A 35 13.51 6.30 16.59
C ASP A 35 13.63 4.90 16.00
N SER A 36 14.24 3.99 16.77
CA SER A 36 14.37 2.59 16.37
C SER A 36 13.17 1.79 16.84
N ILE A 37 12.49 1.12 15.90
CA ILE A 37 11.35 0.24 16.17
C ILE A 37 11.60 -1.16 15.65
N THR A 38 10.94 -2.16 16.23
CA THR A 38 10.99 -3.54 15.75
C THR A 38 9.87 -3.80 14.75
N VAL A 39 10.23 -4.25 13.56
CA VAL A 39 9.30 -4.75 12.55
C VAL A 39 9.35 -6.27 12.54
N VAL A 40 8.18 -6.90 12.63
CA VAL A 40 7.99 -8.35 12.52
C VAL A 40 7.33 -8.66 11.19
N TYR A 41 7.92 -9.56 10.42
CA TYR A 41 7.43 -9.93 9.09
C TYR A 41 7.69 -11.41 8.81
N GLN A 42 6.93 -11.98 7.88
CA GLN A 42 7.08 -13.35 7.42
C GLN A 42 7.74 -13.39 6.04
N ARG A 43 8.73 -14.28 5.88
CA ARG A 43 9.36 -14.59 4.59
C ARG A 43 9.46 -16.09 4.41
N GLY A 44 8.84 -16.60 3.34
CA GLY A 44 8.87 -18.04 3.04
C GLY A 44 8.34 -18.90 4.19
N GLY A 45 7.32 -18.42 4.91
CA GLY A 45 6.75 -19.10 6.07
C GLY A 45 7.45 -18.81 7.41
N LEU A 46 8.64 -18.22 7.40
CA LEU A 46 9.40 -17.93 8.62
C LEU A 46 9.14 -16.53 9.14
N GLU A 47 8.85 -16.42 10.43
CA GLU A 47 8.75 -15.13 11.12
C GLU A 47 10.15 -14.57 11.43
N ILE A 48 10.36 -13.31 11.10
CA ILE A 48 11.63 -12.60 11.24
C ILE A 48 11.34 -11.26 11.94
N SER A 49 12.13 -10.94 12.96
CA SER A 49 12.10 -9.65 13.65
C SER A 49 13.33 -8.83 13.29
N LYS A 50 13.13 -7.54 12.98
CA LYS A 50 14.21 -6.63 12.62
C LYS A 50 14.00 -5.23 13.16
N SER A 51 15.06 -4.64 13.72
CA SER A 51 15.08 -3.23 14.11
C SER A 51 15.28 -2.32 12.88
N VAL A 52 14.48 -1.26 12.81
CA VAL A 52 14.43 -0.28 11.70
C VAL A 52 14.18 1.11 12.28
N SER A 53 14.76 2.16 11.70
CA SER A 53 14.46 3.54 12.11
C SER A 53 13.20 4.06 11.44
N VAL A 54 12.36 4.78 12.19
CA VAL A 54 11.19 5.50 11.67
C VAL A 54 11.68 6.59 10.73
N GLY A 55 11.17 6.60 9.50
CA GLY A 55 11.53 7.57 8.46
C GLY A 55 10.48 8.65 8.26
N THR A 56 10.84 9.71 7.56
CA THR A 56 9.87 10.70 7.04
C THR A 56 9.05 10.07 5.91
N ARG A 57 7.72 10.22 5.97
CA ARG A 57 6.83 9.78 4.89
C ARG A 57 7.06 10.61 3.63
N THR A 58 7.39 9.96 2.53
CA THR A 58 7.39 10.57 1.19
C THR A 58 6.17 10.08 0.43
N THR A 59 5.26 10.99 0.09
CA THR A 59 4.07 10.67 -0.71
C THR A 59 4.35 11.02 -2.17
N TYR A 60 4.10 10.07 -3.07
CA TYR A 60 4.13 10.29 -4.51
C TYR A 60 2.69 10.22 -5.04
N GLU A 61 2.23 11.31 -5.67
CA GLU A 61 0.95 11.30 -6.36
C GLU A 61 1.13 10.82 -7.80
N HIS A 62 0.49 9.70 -8.13
CA HIS A 62 0.45 9.18 -9.50
C HIS A 62 -0.94 9.42 -10.09
N LYS A 63 -1.04 10.36 -11.03
CA LYS A 63 -2.27 10.59 -11.78
C LYS A 63 -2.26 9.77 -13.06
N LEU A 64 -3.02 8.67 -13.08
CA LEU A 64 -3.28 7.93 -14.32
C LEU A 64 -4.38 8.66 -15.10
N SER A 65 -4.04 9.28 -16.23
CA SER A 65 -5.02 9.84 -17.17
C SER A 65 -5.16 8.94 -18.40
N PRO A 66 -6.33 8.85 -19.05
CA PRO A 66 -6.42 8.19 -20.35
C PRO A 66 -5.47 8.85 -21.34
N ALA A 67 -4.93 8.07 -22.27
CA ALA A 67 -4.21 8.62 -23.42
C ALA A 67 -5.14 9.51 -24.24
N ALA A 68 -4.60 10.54 -24.89
CA ALA A 68 -5.40 11.51 -25.66
C ALA A 68 -6.14 10.87 -26.85
N ASP A 69 -5.61 9.77 -27.36
CA ASP A 69 -6.12 8.96 -28.46
C ASP A 69 -6.88 7.70 -27.99
N ALA A 70 -7.22 7.61 -26.70
CA ALA A 70 -7.99 6.49 -26.18
C ALA A 70 -9.33 6.35 -26.90
N SER A 71 -9.63 5.15 -27.39
CA SER A 71 -10.89 4.87 -28.07
C SER A 71 -12.07 4.92 -27.10
N THR A 72 -13.29 5.11 -27.62
CA THR A 72 -14.53 5.06 -26.82
C THR A 72 -14.60 3.79 -25.98
N SER A 73 -14.31 2.63 -26.58
CA SER A 73 -14.32 1.34 -25.87
C SER A 73 -13.29 1.25 -24.74
N GLN A 74 -12.11 1.86 -24.91
CA GLN A 74 -11.08 1.92 -23.85
C GLN A 74 -11.52 2.81 -22.68
N LEU A 75 -12.18 3.94 -22.98
CA LEU A 75 -12.74 4.83 -21.96
C LEU A 75 -13.88 4.15 -21.18
N GLU A 76 -14.73 3.40 -21.87
CA GLU A 76 -15.82 2.64 -21.24
C GLU A 76 -15.28 1.52 -20.35
N LEU A 77 -14.30 0.76 -20.83
CA LEU A 77 -13.64 -0.29 -20.03
C LEU A 77 -13.01 0.29 -18.76
N ARG A 78 -12.31 1.41 -18.88
CA ARG A 78 -11.75 2.12 -17.71
C ARG A 78 -12.84 2.54 -16.73
N ARG A 79 -13.93 3.13 -17.23
CA ARG A 79 -15.06 3.55 -16.38
C ARG A 79 -15.67 2.35 -15.65
N SER A 80 -15.91 1.24 -16.35
CA SER A 80 -16.43 0.01 -15.76
C SER A 80 -15.52 -0.56 -14.68
N ILE A 81 -14.19 -0.58 -14.90
CA ILE A 81 -13.21 -0.99 -13.88
C ILE A 81 -13.27 -0.09 -12.65
N LEU A 82 -13.26 1.24 -12.85
CA LEU A 82 -13.29 2.21 -11.74
C LEU A 82 -14.62 2.19 -10.96
N GLU A 83 -15.73 1.89 -11.63
CA GLU A 83 -17.06 1.78 -11.01
C GLU A 83 -17.35 0.38 -10.46
N GLY A 84 -16.45 -0.59 -10.62
CA GLY A 84 -16.66 -1.99 -10.21
C GLY A 84 -17.78 -2.70 -10.99
N LYS A 85 -18.12 -2.21 -12.18
CA LYS A 85 -19.15 -2.79 -13.04
C LYS A 85 -18.53 -3.70 -14.08
N ARG A 86 -19.22 -4.80 -14.44
CA ARG A 86 -18.84 -5.60 -15.60
C ARG A 86 -18.93 -4.69 -16.84
N PRO A 87 -17.86 -4.54 -17.65
CA PRO A 87 -17.99 -3.85 -18.92
C PRO A 87 -18.98 -4.64 -19.78
N GLU A 88 -20.10 -4.01 -20.13
CA GLU A 88 -21.02 -4.61 -21.09
C GLU A 88 -20.33 -4.62 -22.45
N PRO A 89 -20.26 -5.77 -23.14
CA PRO A 89 -19.78 -5.78 -24.51
C PRO A 89 -20.72 -4.89 -25.33
N GLY A 90 -20.20 -3.78 -25.85
CA GLY A 90 -20.97 -2.84 -26.65
C GLY A 90 -21.57 -3.52 -27.88
N GLY A 91 -22.80 -3.12 -28.21
CA GLY A 91 -23.42 -3.32 -29.53
C GLY A 91 -22.92 -2.30 -30.55
#